data_AF-A0A2G6QQ61-F1
#
_entry.id   AF-A0A2G6QQ61-F1
#
_cell.length_a   1.000
_cell.length_b   1.000
_cell.length_c   1.000
_cell.angle_alpha   90.00
_cell.angle_beta   90.00
_cell.angle_gamma   90.00
#
_symmetry.space_group_name_H-M   'P 1'
#
loop_
_entity.id
_entity.type
_entity.pdbx_description
1 polymer ?
#
loop_
_entity_poly.entity_id
_entity_poly.type
_entity_poly.pdbx_seq_one_letter_code
_entity_poly.pdbx_strand_id
1 'polypeptide(L)'
;AGGEPTKAACADTQLVHPISPLDKAGLKKKIKSFAAKGETPIAYSLSKGAEDLGDDGNRHIIMVSDGEESCVPDPCAEVKKLIANGIKIQIDTVGFGVNDKARKQLQCIAAAGGGTYYDTRNAKELKSSLTRLSTRALRPFKVQGKPVVGAKTPEKAPVLKVGQYTDTSTASKQGDVSSYYKIRRTIPGSTLRVSTIGQVPHTRGISGASLGSWEYTLTTPDGIRCDSYQESIADTEGFGIINSATLVALPVDPKVTSPDDKIKKCAEATEFTFELKRSESSGAIPLEIRVMEEHPVKDGGNLPAGVSKVPKNTSETTKSPASGKPKEVIGGLSFNDALELKPGTYQTKLISGETVFFKTKIDYGQSAIFATDGPDPSPVLDSINDYINVATHVYAPD
;
A
#
# COMPACT_ATOMS: atom_id res chain seq x y z
N ALA A 1 35.45 25.07 12.74
CA ALA A 1 36.32 25.58 11.66
C ALA A 1 35.39 25.83 10.47
N GLY A 2 35.26 27.08 10.02
CA GLY A 2 34.30 27.47 8.98
C GLY A 2 35.00 28.33 7.93
N GLY A 3 35.72 27.66 7.02
CA GLY A 3 36.19 28.27 5.77
C GLY A 3 35.19 27.99 4.66
N GLU A 4 35.30 28.70 3.54
CA GLU A 4 34.51 28.35 2.35
C GLU A 4 34.86 26.93 1.88
N PRO A 5 33.86 26.13 1.45
CA PRO A 5 34.06 24.79 0.94
C PRO A 5 35.05 24.79 -0.22
N THR A 6 36.08 23.94 -0.13
CA THR A 6 37.01 23.78 -1.26
C THR A 6 36.41 22.90 -2.34
N LYS A 7 36.82 23.07 -3.61
CA LYS A 7 36.39 22.18 -4.70
C LYS A 7 36.68 20.70 -4.42
N ALA A 8 37.78 20.41 -3.72
CA ALA A 8 38.15 19.06 -3.34
C ALA A 8 37.19 18.48 -2.28
N ALA A 9 36.82 19.26 -1.26
CA ALA A 9 35.84 18.86 -0.25
C ALA A 9 34.45 18.63 -0.87
N CYS A 10 34.09 19.41 -1.89
CA CYS A 10 32.82 19.28 -2.59
C CYS A 10 32.73 18.12 -3.59
N ALA A 11 33.85 17.42 -3.82
CA ALA A 11 33.91 16.19 -4.59
C ALA A 11 34.28 14.98 -3.70
N ASP A 12 34.32 15.15 -2.38
CA ASP A 12 34.74 14.11 -1.45
C ASP A 12 33.59 13.13 -1.20
N THR A 13 33.66 11.97 -1.86
CA THR A 13 32.74 10.87 -1.67
C THR A 13 33.46 9.55 -1.90
N GLN A 14 33.02 8.51 -1.20
CA GLN A 14 33.65 7.20 -1.26
C GLN A 14 32.62 6.08 -1.23
N LEU A 15 32.68 5.19 -2.22
CA LEU A 15 32.03 3.89 -2.15
C LEU A 15 32.82 2.97 -1.23
N VAL A 16 32.43 2.92 0.04
CA VAL A 16 33.17 2.23 1.09
C VAL A 16 32.96 0.71 1.13
N HIS A 17 31.88 0.26 0.52
CA HIS A 17 31.55 -1.15 0.32
C HIS A 17 30.87 -1.29 -1.05
N PRO A 18 31.33 -2.22 -1.91
CA PRO A 18 30.76 -2.36 -3.24
C PRO A 18 29.29 -2.83 -3.20
N ILE A 19 28.50 -2.40 -4.17
CA ILE A 19 27.16 -2.92 -4.42
C ILE A 19 27.27 -4.36 -4.89
N SER A 20 26.90 -5.30 -4.02
CA SER A 20 27.10 -6.74 -4.19
C SER A 20 26.15 -7.52 -3.27
N PRO A 21 26.04 -8.86 -3.41
CA PRO A 21 25.29 -9.67 -2.44
C PRO A 21 25.67 -9.36 -0.99
N LEU A 22 24.68 -9.40 -0.10
CA LEU A 22 24.79 -8.85 1.25
C LEU A 22 25.91 -9.50 2.10
N ASP A 23 27.02 -8.78 2.31
CA ASP A 23 28.03 -9.09 3.32
C ASP A 23 27.78 -8.27 4.61
N LYS A 24 26.98 -8.85 5.52
CA LYS A 24 26.66 -8.19 6.80
C LYS A 24 27.91 -7.95 7.66
N ALA A 25 28.92 -8.82 7.59
CA ALA A 25 30.10 -8.72 8.45
C ALA A 25 31.04 -7.62 7.93
N GLY A 26 31.31 -7.61 6.62
CA GLY A 26 32.08 -6.58 5.94
C GLY A 26 31.47 -5.19 6.11
N LEU A 27 30.16 -5.04 5.89
CA LEU A 27 29.46 -3.77 6.10
C LEU A 27 29.59 -3.25 7.53
N LYS A 28 29.38 -4.10 8.55
CA LYS A 28 29.54 -3.70 9.96
C LYS A 28 30.97 -3.28 10.29
N LYS A 29 31.96 -3.96 9.73
CA LYS A 29 33.38 -3.62 9.91
C LYS A 29 33.69 -2.25 9.31
N LYS A 30 33.19 -1.97 8.10
CA LYS A 30 33.35 -0.67 7.43
C LYS A 30 32.67 0.46 8.19
N ILE A 31 31.41 0.30 8.59
CA ILE A 31 30.67 1.30 9.38
C ILE A 31 31.42 1.71 10.64
N LYS A 32 32.01 0.76 11.36
CA LYS A 32 32.79 1.05 12.59
C LYS A 32 34.14 1.74 12.36
N SER A 33 34.61 1.79 11.11
CA SER A 33 35.94 2.31 10.78
C SER A 33 35.95 3.80 10.37
N PHE A 34 34.78 4.44 10.24
CA PHE A 34 34.69 5.81 9.78
C PHE A 34 34.92 6.85 10.88
N ALA A 35 35.56 7.94 10.48
CA ALA A 35 35.60 9.19 11.22
C ALA A 35 35.05 10.28 10.31
N ALA A 36 33.96 10.94 10.72
CA ALA A 36 33.38 12.04 9.96
C ALA A 36 34.36 13.22 9.89
N LYS A 37 34.65 13.69 8.68
CA LYS A 37 35.54 14.83 8.40
C LYS A 37 34.99 15.55 7.17
N GLY A 38 35.13 16.87 7.12
CA GLY A 38 34.88 17.66 5.91
C GLY A 38 33.51 18.32 5.83
N GLU A 39 33.13 18.64 4.59
CA GLU A 39 31.91 19.33 4.17
C GLU A 39 30.79 18.32 3.86
N THR A 40 29.60 18.81 3.49
CA THR A 40 28.39 17.99 3.28
C THR A 40 27.92 18.04 1.81
N PRO A 41 28.65 17.43 0.84
CA PRO A 41 28.30 17.46 -0.59
C PRO A 41 27.14 16.52 -0.93
N ILE A 42 25.92 16.87 -0.51
CA ILE A 42 24.70 16.06 -0.66
C ILE A 42 24.40 15.78 -2.15
N ALA A 43 24.33 16.82 -2.98
CA ALA A 43 23.96 16.68 -4.39
C ALA A 43 24.96 15.77 -5.14
N TYR A 44 26.25 15.97 -4.89
CA TYR A 44 27.31 15.16 -5.51
C TYR A 44 27.26 13.71 -5.03
N SER A 45 27.06 13.48 -3.72
CA SER A 45 26.96 12.14 -3.14
C SER A 45 25.77 11.37 -3.70
N LEU A 46 24.62 12.02 -3.91
CA LEU A 46 23.45 11.39 -4.52
C LEU A 46 23.68 11.04 -5.99
N SER A 47 24.35 11.90 -6.75
CA SER A 47 24.73 11.60 -8.14
C SER A 47 25.65 10.36 -8.20
N LYS A 48 26.67 10.31 -7.34
CA LYS A 48 27.62 9.19 -7.29
C LYS A 48 26.98 7.90 -6.80
N GLY A 49 26.13 7.97 -5.77
CA GLY A 49 25.35 6.81 -5.33
C GLY A 49 24.42 6.28 -6.42
N ALA A 50 23.84 7.15 -7.25
CA ALA A 50 23.03 6.71 -8.39
C ALA A 50 23.87 6.03 -9.48
N GLU A 51 25.10 6.51 -9.74
CA GLU A 51 26.06 5.85 -10.63
C GLU A 51 26.47 4.47 -10.08
N ASP A 52 26.80 4.38 -8.79
CA ASP A 52 27.24 3.14 -8.12
C ASP A 52 26.17 2.04 -8.16
N LEU A 53 24.88 2.41 -8.18
CA LEU A 53 23.76 1.47 -8.27
C LEU A 53 23.53 0.91 -9.69
N GLY A 54 24.17 1.48 -10.72
CA GLY A 54 23.92 1.10 -12.12
C GLY A 54 22.53 1.49 -12.61
N ASP A 55 22.10 0.93 -13.74
CA ASP A 55 20.83 1.21 -14.43
C ASP A 55 19.77 0.11 -14.32
N ASP A 56 20.13 -1.04 -13.74
CA ASP A 56 19.28 -2.21 -13.62
C ASP A 56 18.52 -2.32 -12.28
N GLY A 57 17.31 -2.89 -12.35
CA GLY A 57 16.52 -3.29 -11.18
C GLY A 57 15.87 -2.13 -10.40
N ASN A 58 15.33 -2.47 -9.22
CA ASN A 58 14.74 -1.49 -8.31
C ASN A 58 15.86 -0.79 -7.52
N ARG A 59 16.08 0.50 -7.81
CA ARG A 59 17.14 1.31 -7.21
C ARG A 59 16.58 2.22 -6.11
N HIS A 60 17.18 2.15 -4.92
CA HIS A 60 16.74 2.90 -3.75
C HIS A 60 17.93 3.41 -2.94
N ILE A 61 17.96 4.72 -2.70
CA ILE A 61 18.92 5.37 -1.81
C ILE A 61 18.21 5.78 -0.52
N ILE A 62 18.81 5.44 0.61
CA ILE A 62 18.48 6.02 1.92
C ILE A 62 19.62 6.96 2.29
N MET A 63 19.37 8.26 2.19
CA MET A 63 20.33 9.28 2.57
C MET A 63 20.14 9.65 4.04
N VAL A 64 21.22 9.65 4.82
CA VAL A 64 21.22 10.12 6.21
C VAL A 64 22.14 11.32 6.31
N SER A 65 21.64 12.45 6.83
CA SER A 65 22.43 13.68 7.02
C SER A 65 22.11 14.31 8.38
N ASP A 66 23.13 14.85 9.03
CA ASP A 66 23.04 15.66 10.25
C ASP A 66 23.15 17.17 9.95
N GLY A 67 23.39 17.55 8.69
CA GLY A 67 23.70 18.91 8.31
C GLY A 67 23.10 19.38 6.98
N GLU A 68 23.24 20.68 6.76
CA GLU A 68 22.90 21.37 5.52
C GLU A 68 23.93 21.05 4.43
N GLU A 69 23.50 21.03 3.17
CA GLU A 69 24.41 21.10 2.03
C GLU A 69 25.29 22.36 2.11
N SER A 70 26.59 22.17 1.94
CA SER A 70 27.58 23.26 1.99
C SER A 70 28.19 23.58 0.63
N CYS A 71 28.08 22.71 -0.36
CA CYS A 71 28.86 22.79 -1.59
C CYS A 71 28.13 23.38 -2.80
N VAL A 72 26.80 23.28 -2.83
CA VAL A 72 25.98 23.89 -3.87
C VAL A 72 24.86 24.74 -3.28
N PRO A 73 24.46 25.85 -3.92
CA PRO A 73 23.41 26.72 -3.38
C PRO A 73 22.04 26.05 -3.25
N ASP A 74 21.68 25.17 -4.19
CA ASP A 74 20.41 24.44 -4.18
C ASP A 74 20.60 22.96 -4.55
N PRO A 75 20.77 22.07 -3.55
CA PRO A 75 20.90 20.63 -3.81
C PRO A 75 19.60 20.01 -4.35
N CYS A 76 18.44 20.60 -4.08
CA CYS A 76 17.17 20.06 -4.54
C CYS A 76 17.01 20.25 -6.05
N ALA A 77 17.42 21.40 -6.58
CA ALA A 77 17.44 21.63 -8.02
C ALA A 77 18.32 20.60 -8.77
N GLU A 78 19.48 20.25 -8.21
CA GLU A 78 20.37 19.25 -8.81
C GLU A 78 19.75 17.85 -8.79
N VAL A 79 19.10 17.45 -7.69
CA VAL A 79 18.39 16.16 -7.62
C VAL A 79 17.21 16.14 -8.60
N LYS A 80 16.46 17.24 -8.75
CA LYS A 80 15.38 17.32 -9.75
C LYS A 80 15.91 17.11 -11.17
N LYS A 81 17.05 17.71 -11.52
CA LYS A 81 17.70 17.48 -12.82
C LYS A 81 18.12 16.02 -12.99
N LEU A 82 18.70 15.41 -11.96
CA LEU A 82 19.10 14.00 -11.96
C LEU A 82 17.92 13.07 -12.31
N ILE A 83 16.76 13.29 -11.67
CA ILE A 83 15.54 12.51 -11.91
C ILE A 83 14.95 12.82 -13.29
N ALA A 84 14.92 14.09 -13.71
CA ALA A 84 14.42 14.51 -15.02
C ALA A 84 15.21 13.91 -16.19
N ASN A 85 16.49 13.59 -15.99
CA ASN A 85 17.34 12.91 -16.97
C ASN A 85 17.02 11.40 -17.13
N GLY A 86 15.91 10.92 -16.56
CA GLY A 86 15.41 9.55 -16.75
C GLY A 86 15.95 8.55 -15.74
N ILE A 87 16.68 8.99 -14.71
CA ILE A 87 17.15 8.11 -13.64
C ILE A 87 15.97 7.72 -12.76
N LYS A 88 15.49 6.49 -12.94
CA LYS A 88 14.47 5.86 -12.10
C LYS A 88 15.08 5.35 -10.80
N ILE A 89 15.02 6.17 -9.76
CA ILE A 89 15.55 5.86 -8.43
C ILE A 89 14.63 6.45 -7.36
N GLN A 90 14.42 5.71 -6.27
CA GLN A 90 13.75 6.24 -5.07
C GLN A 90 14.80 6.81 -4.12
N ILE A 91 14.55 7.97 -3.52
CA ILE A 91 15.43 8.61 -2.53
C ILE A 91 14.64 8.96 -1.28
N ASP A 92 14.87 8.23 -0.20
CA ASP A 92 14.39 8.58 1.15
C ASP A 92 15.50 9.33 1.90
N THR A 93 15.13 10.34 2.69
CA THR A 93 16.09 11.19 3.43
C THR A 93 15.83 11.14 4.93
N VAL A 94 16.87 11.01 5.74
CA VAL A 94 16.80 10.97 7.20
C VAL A 94 17.64 12.11 7.76
N GLY A 95 16.98 13.08 8.40
CA GLY A 95 17.64 14.15 9.16
C GLY A 95 17.97 13.66 10.56
N PHE A 96 19.23 13.77 10.98
CA PHE A 96 19.68 13.43 12.32
C PHE A 96 20.07 14.69 13.10
N GLY A 97 19.14 15.22 13.92
CA GLY A 97 19.38 16.42 14.72
C GLY A 97 19.56 17.70 13.89
N VAL A 98 18.90 17.78 12.72
CA VAL A 98 19.05 18.89 11.77
C VAL A 98 18.27 20.15 12.16
N ASN A 99 18.74 21.31 11.70
CA ASN A 99 18.02 22.58 11.79
C ASN A 99 16.94 22.71 10.69
N ASP A 100 16.10 23.75 10.76
CA ASP A 100 14.98 23.93 9.83
C ASP A 100 15.40 24.10 8.36
N LYS A 101 16.57 24.68 8.10
CA LYS A 101 17.08 24.89 6.74
C LYS A 101 17.48 23.57 6.11
N ALA A 102 18.28 22.77 6.83
CA ALA A 102 18.65 21.42 6.43
C ALA A 102 17.40 20.51 6.30
N ARG A 103 16.45 20.60 7.24
CA ARG A 103 15.16 19.89 7.15
C ARG A 103 14.42 20.20 5.85
N LYS A 104 14.26 21.47 5.48
CA LYS A 104 13.59 21.88 4.23
C LYS A 104 14.31 21.36 2.99
N GLN A 105 15.65 21.39 2.98
CA GLN A 105 16.44 20.83 1.88
C GLN A 105 16.22 19.32 1.74
N LEU A 106 16.33 18.57 2.84
CA LEU A 106 16.17 17.11 2.85
C LEU A 106 14.74 16.69 2.46
N GLN A 107 13.73 17.45 2.89
CA GLN A 107 12.34 17.27 2.44
C GLN A 107 12.20 17.47 0.94
N CYS A 108 12.80 18.53 0.39
CA CYS A 108 12.76 18.80 -1.05
C CYS A 108 13.46 17.70 -1.86
N ILE A 109 14.60 17.19 -1.38
CA ILE A 109 15.35 16.11 -2.02
C ILE A 109 14.55 14.80 -2.04
N ALA A 110 13.97 14.40 -0.90
CA ALA A 110 13.08 13.25 -0.85
C ALA A 110 11.87 13.42 -1.78
N ALA A 111 11.29 14.63 -1.81
CA ALA A 111 10.20 14.95 -2.70
C ALA A 111 10.59 14.80 -4.19
N ALA A 112 11.78 15.29 -4.56
CA ALA A 112 12.31 15.22 -5.92
C ALA A 112 12.62 13.77 -6.33
N GLY A 113 13.22 12.98 -5.44
CA GLY A 113 13.58 11.58 -5.67
C GLY A 113 12.47 10.57 -5.41
N GLY A 114 11.21 10.99 -5.29
CA GLY A 114 10.08 10.07 -5.13
C GLY A 114 9.99 9.34 -3.78
N GLY A 115 10.80 9.70 -2.77
CA GLY A 115 10.76 9.10 -1.43
C GLY A 115 10.18 10.01 -0.35
N THR A 116 10.52 9.75 0.91
CA THR A 116 9.99 10.42 2.11
C THR A 116 11.12 10.95 3.00
N TYR A 117 10.87 12.05 3.71
CA TYR A 117 11.77 12.60 4.73
C TYR A 117 11.43 12.06 6.13
N TYR A 118 12.46 11.76 6.92
CA TYR A 118 12.35 11.29 8.30
C TYR A 118 13.16 12.18 9.22
N ASP A 119 12.50 12.78 10.21
CA ASP A 119 13.18 13.54 11.26
C ASP A 119 13.56 12.60 12.41
N THR A 120 14.82 12.63 12.84
CA THR A 120 15.31 11.83 13.96
C THR A 120 16.14 12.70 14.89
N ARG A 121 15.86 12.63 16.19
CA ARG A 121 16.53 13.48 17.20
C ARG A 121 17.60 12.72 17.98
N ASN A 122 17.61 11.39 17.90
CA ASN A 122 18.54 10.55 18.63
C ASN A 122 18.76 9.18 17.96
N ALA A 123 19.77 8.45 18.43
CA ALA A 123 20.18 7.16 17.85
C ALA A 123 19.09 6.09 17.90
N LYS A 124 18.17 6.13 18.88
CA LYS A 124 17.07 5.18 19.00
C LYS A 124 16.05 5.39 17.88
N GLU A 125 15.69 6.64 17.61
CA GLU A 125 14.83 7.03 16.50
C GLU A 125 15.48 6.71 15.16
N LEU A 126 16.76 7.05 14.98
CA LEU A 126 17.51 6.71 13.76
C LEU A 126 17.48 5.21 13.48
N LYS A 127 17.75 4.37 14.49
CA LYS A 127 17.68 2.90 14.36
C LYS A 127 16.28 2.45 13.95
N SER A 128 15.23 3.02 14.55
CA SER A 128 13.84 2.71 14.21
C SER A 128 13.50 3.08 12.77
N SER A 129 13.86 4.29 12.35
CA SER A 129 13.63 4.79 10.99
C SER A 129 14.36 3.96 9.96
N LEU A 130 15.65 3.66 10.17
CA LEU A 130 16.45 2.82 9.25
C LEU A 130 15.94 1.37 9.20
N THR A 131 15.52 0.79 10.32
CA THR A 131 14.93 -0.57 10.34
C THR A 131 13.64 -0.60 9.52
N ARG A 132 12.81 0.43 9.65
CA ARG A 132 11.55 0.50 8.89
C ARG A 132 11.80 0.75 7.41
N LEU A 133 12.66 1.72 7.07
CA LEU A 133 13.06 2.02 5.70
C LEU A 133 13.64 0.80 4.98
N SER A 134 14.58 0.10 5.61
CA SER A 134 15.15 -1.13 5.05
C SER A 134 14.11 -2.25 4.90
N THR A 135 13.18 -2.39 5.85
CA THR A 135 12.09 -3.38 5.74
C THR A 135 11.17 -3.06 4.56
N ARG A 136 10.92 -1.78 4.27
CA ARG A 136 10.08 -1.32 3.14
C ARG A 136 10.78 -1.45 1.80
N ALA A 137 12.02 -0.98 1.71
CA ALA A 137 12.87 -1.07 0.52
C ALA A 137 12.99 -2.51 0.00
N LEU A 138 13.03 -3.47 0.93
CA LEU A 138 13.17 -4.89 0.64
C LEU A 138 11.83 -5.62 0.40
N ARG A 139 10.69 -4.93 0.48
CA ARG A 139 9.35 -5.54 0.38
C ARG A 139 8.41 -4.67 -0.46
N PRO A 140 8.67 -4.51 -1.77
CA PRO A 140 7.71 -3.86 -2.66
C PRO A 140 6.37 -4.60 -2.61
N PHE A 141 5.26 -3.88 -2.82
CA PHE A 141 3.96 -4.51 -3.07
C PHE A 141 4.14 -5.52 -4.21
N LYS A 142 3.91 -6.78 -3.89
CA LYS A 142 4.09 -7.87 -4.82
C LYS A 142 2.78 -8.62 -4.91
N VAL A 143 2.20 -8.58 -6.11
CA VAL A 143 1.08 -9.44 -6.43
C VAL A 143 1.49 -10.91 -6.31
N GLN A 144 0.65 -11.71 -5.66
CA GLN A 144 0.83 -13.15 -5.50
C GLN A 144 -0.33 -13.92 -6.13
N GLY A 145 -0.05 -15.12 -6.60
CA GLY A 145 -1.03 -15.99 -7.25
C GLY A 145 -0.54 -16.60 -8.56
N LYS A 146 -1.39 -17.42 -9.17
CA LYS A 146 -1.15 -17.99 -10.49
C LYS A 146 -1.37 -16.92 -11.57
N PRO A 147 -0.42 -16.69 -12.50
CA PRO A 147 -0.63 -15.77 -13.61
C PRO A 147 -1.83 -16.16 -14.47
N VAL A 148 -2.66 -15.17 -14.79
CA VAL A 148 -3.77 -15.27 -15.74
C VAL A 148 -3.80 -14.01 -16.60
N VAL A 149 -4.53 -14.07 -17.72
CA VAL A 149 -4.80 -12.93 -18.59
C VAL A 149 -6.29 -12.93 -18.89
N GLY A 150 -7.00 -11.92 -18.39
CA GLY A 150 -8.40 -11.67 -18.67
C GLY A 150 -8.64 -11.52 -20.17
N ALA A 151 -9.73 -12.12 -20.65
CA ALA A 151 -10.08 -12.00 -22.07
C ALA A 151 -10.75 -10.65 -22.33
N LYS A 152 -10.72 -10.21 -23.60
CA LYS A 152 -11.45 -9.02 -24.06
C LYS A 152 -12.95 -9.26 -24.28
N THR A 153 -13.39 -10.52 -24.29
CA THR A 153 -14.81 -10.87 -24.41
C THR A 153 -15.16 -12.00 -23.43
N PRO A 154 -16.41 -12.07 -22.93
CA PRO A 154 -16.83 -13.09 -21.98
C PRO A 154 -16.67 -14.54 -22.49
N GLU A 155 -16.82 -14.78 -23.80
CA GLU A 155 -16.83 -16.12 -24.37
C GLU A 155 -15.45 -16.78 -24.26
N LYS A 156 -14.39 -15.96 -24.40
CA LYS A 156 -12.98 -16.37 -24.36
C LYS A 156 -12.35 -16.27 -22.97
N ALA A 157 -13.12 -15.87 -21.97
CA ALA A 157 -12.64 -15.66 -20.61
C ALA A 157 -12.03 -16.94 -20.01
N PRO A 158 -10.83 -16.87 -19.39
CA PRO A 158 -10.25 -18.01 -18.70
C PRO A 158 -11.08 -18.39 -17.47
N VAL A 159 -11.12 -19.68 -17.16
CA VAL A 159 -11.81 -20.19 -15.97
C VAL A 159 -10.89 -20.11 -14.76
N LEU A 160 -11.30 -19.35 -13.75
CA LEU A 160 -10.68 -19.29 -12.43
C LEU A 160 -11.39 -20.28 -11.49
N LYS A 161 -10.62 -21.20 -10.93
CA LYS A 161 -11.04 -22.04 -9.79
C LYS A 161 -10.78 -21.29 -8.48
N VAL A 162 -11.32 -21.79 -7.36
CA VAL A 162 -10.91 -21.35 -6.02
C VAL A 162 -9.39 -21.29 -5.92
N GLY A 163 -8.88 -20.13 -5.50
CA GLY A 163 -7.46 -19.84 -5.49
C GLY A 163 -7.14 -18.36 -5.68
N GLN A 164 -5.85 -18.07 -5.79
CA GLN A 164 -5.32 -16.71 -5.96
C GLN A 164 -4.59 -16.61 -7.29
N TYR A 165 -4.83 -15.51 -8.00
CA TYR A 165 -4.33 -15.26 -9.35
C TYR A 165 -3.75 -13.86 -9.45
N THR A 166 -2.85 -13.66 -10.41
CA THR A 166 -2.32 -12.34 -10.74
C THR A 166 -2.67 -11.98 -12.17
N ASP A 167 -3.07 -10.74 -12.40
CA ASP A 167 -3.26 -10.17 -13.73
C ASP A 167 -2.78 -8.70 -13.75
N THR A 168 -3.02 -8.01 -14.85
CA THR A 168 -2.75 -6.60 -15.03
C THR A 168 -4.01 -5.89 -15.47
N SER A 169 -4.45 -4.90 -14.69
CA SER A 169 -5.54 -4.00 -15.06
C SER A 169 -5.03 -3.07 -16.15
N THR A 170 -5.36 -3.39 -17.40
CA THR A 170 -4.92 -2.63 -18.56
C THR A 170 -5.61 -1.27 -18.60
N ALA A 171 -4.85 -0.22 -18.93
CA ALA A 171 -5.39 1.11 -19.21
C ALA A 171 -5.57 1.31 -20.72
N SER A 172 -6.49 2.20 -21.11
CA SER A 172 -6.63 2.66 -22.49
C SER A 172 -6.80 4.17 -22.54
N LYS A 173 -6.17 4.78 -23.55
CA LYS A 173 -6.38 6.19 -23.91
C LYS A 173 -7.64 6.40 -24.78
N GLN A 174 -8.28 5.31 -25.22
CA GLN A 174 -9.36 5.29 -26.21
C GLN A 174 -10.63 4.65 -25.63
N GLY A 175 -11.08 5.13 -24.47
CA GLY A 175 -12.30 4.64 -23.81
C GLY A 175 -12.08 3.46 -22.87
N ASP A 176 -13.19 2.79 -22.51
CA ASP A 176 -13.22 1.73 -21.51
C ASP A 176 -12.51 0.45 -21.97
N VAL A 177 -11.90 -0.26 -21.02
CA VAL A 177 -11.34 -1.60 -21.25
C VAL A 177 -11.90 -2.57 -20.24
N SER A 178 -12.43 -3.68 -20.72
CA SER A 178 -12.90 -4.79 -19.89
C SER A 178 -11.97 -5.99 -19.97
N SER A 179 -11.75 -6.62 -18.82
CA SER A 179 -11.12 -7.93 -18.66
C SER A 179 -12.14 -8.90 -18.08
N TYR A 180 -12.36 -10.01 -18.77
CA TYR A 180 -13.37 -11.01 -18.39
C TYR A 180 -12.72 -12.30 -17.89
N TYR A 181 -13.33 -12.88 -16.86
CA TYR A 181 -12.97 -14.15 -16.23
C TYR A 181 -14.23 -14.98 -16.00
N LYS A 182 -14.14 -16.31 -16.16
CA LYS A 182 -15.20 -17.24 -15.78
C LYS A 182 -14.92 -17.82 -14.41
N ILE A 183 -15.93 -17.91 -13.56
CA ILE A 183 -15.81 -18.44 -12.21
C ILE A 183 -16.86 -19.52 -12.05
N ARG A 184 -16.48 -20.65 -11.46
CA ARG A 184 -17.40 -21.77 -11.23
C ARG A 184 -17.62 -21.95 -9.75
N ARG A 185 -18.89 -21.99 -9.36
CA ARG A 185 -19.32 -22.45 -8.04
C ARG A 185 -19.27 -23.97 -8.02
N THR A 186 -18.44 -24.54 -7.16
CA THR A 186 -18.23 -25.99 -7.04
C THR A 186 -19.04 -26.61 -5.91
N ILE A 187 -19.40 -25.83 -4.90
CA ILE A 187 -20.21 -26.25 -3.75
C ILE A 187 -21.63 -25.68 -3.90
N PRO A 188 -22.67 -26.50 -4.07
CA PRO A 188 -24.05 -26.01 -4.12
C PRO A 188 -24.40 -25.22 -2.85
N GLY A 189 -24.95 -24.02 -3.03
CA GLY A 189 -25.33 -23.14 -1.92
C GLY A 189 -24.16 -22.52 -1.15
N SER A 190 -22.92 -22.55 -1.67
CA SER A 190 -21.81 -21.83 -1.07
C SER A 190 -21.91 -20.32 -1.29
N THR A 191 -21.35 -19.56 -0.36
CA THR A 191 -21.01 -18.16 -0.61
C THR A 191 -19.79 -18.13 -1.52
N LEU A 192 -19.96 -17.62 -2.74
CA LEU A 192 -18.86 -17.39 -3.68
C LEU A 192 -18.37 -15.95 -3.54
N ARG A 193 -17.05 -15.77 -3.45
CA ARG A 193 -16.41 -14.47 -3.32
C ARG A 193 -15.33 -14.27 -4.36
N VAL A 194 -15.32 -13.07 -4.92
CA VAL A 194 -14.35 -12.64 -5.93
C VAL A 194 -13.79 -11.32 -5.48
N SER A 195 -12.58 -11.37 -4.93
CA SER A 195 -11.89 -10.19 -4.41
C SER A 195 -10.77 -9.78 -5.34
N THR A 196 -10.60 -8.48 -5.53
CA THR A 196 -9.47 -7.90 -6.26
C THR A 196 -8.66 -6.99 -5.37
N ILE A 197 -7.37 -6.92 -5.62
CA ILE A 197 -6.52 -5.86 -5.10
C ILE A 197 -5.47 -5.45 -6.12
N GLY A 198 -5.30 -4.15 -6.32
CA GLY A 198 -4.16 -3.57 -6.99
C GLY A 198 -3.63 -2.38 -6.21
N GLN A 199 -2.35 -2.06 -6.39
CA GLN A 199 -1.79 -0.80 -5.91
C GLN A 199 -1.63 0.14 -7.09
N VAL A 200 -2.34 1.26 -7.05
CA VAL A 200 -2.16 2.31 -8.04
C VAL A 200 -0.82 3.00 -7.76
N PRO A 201 0.11 3.03 -8.74
CA PRO A 201 1.40 3.67 -8.56
C PRO A 201 1.20 5.14 -8.20
N HIS A 202 2.05 5.62 -7.32
CA HIS A 202 2.08 7.02 -6.95
C HIS A 202 2.34 7.92 -8.17
N THR A 203 1.44 8.87 -8.44
CA THR A 203 1.62 9.89 -9.48
C THR A 203 1.80 11.26 -8.84
N ARG A 204 3.03 11.63 -8.49
CA ARG A 204 3.36 12.97 -7.98
C ARG A 204 3.28 13.99 -9.13
N GLY A 205 2.42 15.00 -9.02
CA GLY A 205 2.37 16.16 -9.93
C GLY A 205 1.03 16.44 -10.63
N ILE A 206 0.00 15.61 -10.43
CA ILE A 206 -1.34 15.86 -10.98
C ILE A 206 -2.33 15.94 -9.82
N SER A 207 -2.33 17.07 -9.11
CA SER A 207 -3.33 17.36 -8.08
C SER A 207 -4.73 17.32 -8.69
N GLY A 208 -5.60 16.44 -8.19
CA GLY A 208 -7.03 16.41 -8.53
C GLY A 208 -7.42 15.69 -9.82
N ALA A 209 -6.52 14.97 -10.50
CA ALA A 209 -6.92 14.12 -11.62
C ALA A 209 -7.36 12.73 -11.16
N SER A 210 -8.49 12.27 -11.67
CA SER A 210 -8.91 10.87 -11.61
C SER A 210 -7.78 9.97 -12.14
N LEU A 211 -7.36 8.97 -11.36
CA LEU A 211 -6.41 7.92 -11.76
C LEU A 211 -7.09 6.80 -12.57
N GLY A 212 -8.42 6.90 -12.69
CA GLY A 212 -9.31 6.00 -13.38
C GLY A 212 -10.54 5.67 -12.53
N SER A 213 -11.54 5.12 -13.20
CA SER A 213 -12.67 4.47 -12.56
C SER A 213 -12.59 2.97 -12.81
N TRP A 214 -12.89 2.18 -11.78
CA TRP A 214 -12.98 0.74 -11.83
C TRP A 214 -14.42 0.33 -11.57
N GLU A 215 -14.96 -0.51 -12.44
CA GLU A 215 -16.24 -1.18 -12.24
C GLU A 215 -15.99 -2.69 -12.22
N TYR A 216 -16.52 -3.32 -11.18
CA TYR A 216 -16.41 -4.74 -10.90
C TYR A 216 -17.81 -5.32 -10.98
N THR A 217 -18.03 -6.31 -11.84
CA THR A 217 -19.37 -6.89 -12.03
C THR A 217 -19.30 -8.41 -12.02
N LEU A 218 -20.21 -9.04 -11.27
CA LEU A 218 -20.39 -10.49 -11.22
C LEU A 218 -21.77 -10.84 -11.77
N THR A 219 -21.80 -11.57 -12.89
CA THR A 219 -23.04 -11.85 -13.63
C THR A 219 -23.19 -13.35 -13.89
N THR A 220 -24.40 -13.87 -13.84
CA THR A 220 -24.73 -15.23 -14.27
C THR A 220 -24.68 -15.37 -15.81
N PRO A 221 -24.72 -16.59 -16.37
CA PRO A 221 -24.74 -16.79 -17.83
C PRO A 221 -26.01 -16.25 -18.51
N ASP A 222 -27.13 -16.13 -17.78
CA ASP A 222 -28.39 -15.53 -18.27
C ASP A 222 -28.42 -14.00 -18.11
N GLY A 223 -27.29 -13.37 -17.75
CA GLY A 223 -27.17 -11.91 -17.70
C GLY A 223 -27.66 -11.27 -16.40
N ILE A 224 -27.91 -12.05 -15.35
CA ILE A 224 -28.34 -11.53 -14.05
C ILE A 224 -27.12 -11.05 -13.26
N ARG A 225 -27.06 -9.75 -12.99
CA ARG A 225 -26.00 -9.13 -12.19
C ARG A 225 -26.19 -9.44 -10.71
N CYS A 226 -25.39 -10.35 -10.17
CA CYS A 226 -25.46 -10.76 -8.76
C CYS A 226 -24.87 -9.72 -7.83
N ASP A 227 -23.75 -9.12 -8.21
CA ASP A 227 -23.11 -8.07 -7.44
C ASP A 227 -22.33 -7.13 -8.35
N SER A 228 -22.13 -5.89 -7.89
CA SER A 228 -21.28 -4.92 -8.56
C SER A 228 -20.75 -3.87 -7.61
N TYR A 229 -19.52 -3.44 -7.85
CA TYR A 229 -18.86 -2.38 -7.11
C TYR A 229 -18.20 -1.41 -8.08
N GLN A 230 -18.27 -0.12 -7.80
CA GLN A 230 -17.60 0.90 -8.59
C GLN A 230 -16.81 1.83 -7.68
N GLU A 231 -15.57 2.13 -8.08
CA GLU A 231 -14.69 3.02 -7.36
C GLU A 231 -13.95 3.93 -8.34
N SER A 232 -13.96 5.24 -8.07
CA SER A 232 -13.14 6.21 -8.78
C SER A 232 -12.03 6.66 -7.86
N ILE A 233 -10.80 6.55 -8.34
CA ILE A 233 -9.61 6.76 -7.51
C ILE A 233 -9.01 8.11 -7.82
N ALA A 234 -8.70 8.89 -6.78
CA ALA A 234 -7.95 10.12 -6.88
C ALA A 234 -6.87 10.14 -5.79
N ASP A 235 -5.59 10.27 -6.17
CA ASP A 235 -4.46 10.39 -5.24
C ASP A 235 -4.17 11.87 -4.97
N THR A 236 -5.10 12.55 -4.30
CA THR A 236 -5.00 14.00 -4.06
C THR A 236 -3.77 14.37 -3.23
N GLU A 237 -3.35 13.47 -2.34
CA GLU A 237 -2.25 13.70 -1.39
C GLU A 237 -0.94 12.99 -1.77
N GLY A 238 -0.95 12.18 -2.83
CA GLY A 238 0.28 11.55 -3.32
C GLY A 238 0.79 10.41 -2.44
N PHE A 239 -0.09 9.60 -1.88
CA PHE A 239 0.25 8.50 -0.99
C PHE A 239 0.24 7.13 -1.68
N GLY A 240 -0.23 7.07 -2.93
CA GLY A 240 -0.53 5.80 -3.59
C GLY A 240 -1.79 5.17 -2.99
N ILE A 241 -2.62 4.55 -3.83
CA ILE A 241 -3.94 4.07 -3.42
C ILE A 241 -4.05 2.58 -3.64
N ILE A 242 -4.57 1.89 -2.62
CA ILE A 242 -4.99 0.50 -2.73
C ILE A 242 -6.39 0.50 -3.32
N ASN A 243 -6.49 -0.05 -4.54
CA ASN A 243 -7.77 -0.32 -5.16
C ASN A 243 -8.16 -1.75 -4.85
N SER A 244 -9.35 -1.96 -4.30
CA SER A 244 -9.82 -3.30 -4.00
C SER A 244 -11.32 -3.37 -4.03
N ALA A 245 -11.83 -4.50 -4.51
CA ALA A 245 -13.25 -4.80 -4.48
C ALA A 245 -13.46 -6.23 -3.97
N THR A 246 -14.64 -6.52 -3.43
CA THR A 246 -15.08 -7.89 -3.18
C THR A 246 -16.51 -8.00 -3.64
N LEU A 247 -16.73 -8.86 -4.63
CA LEU A 247 -18.05 -9.21 -5.13
C LEU A 247 -18.48 -10.54 -4.50
N VAL A 248 -19.76 -10.64 -4.16
CA VAL A 248 -20.32 -11.82 -3.49
C VAL A 248 -21.53 -12.39 -4.25
N ALA A 249 -21.58 -13.71 -4.39
CA ALA A 249 -22.80 -14.43 -4.74
C ALA A 249 -23.22 -15.31 -3.57
N LEU A 250 -24.19 -14.81 -2.81
CA LEU A 250 -24.69 -15.41 -1.57
C LEU A 250 -25.68 -16.55 -1.85
N PRO A 251 -25.80 -17.52 -0.93
CA PRO A 251 -26.95 -18.41 -0.91
C PRO A 251 -28.24 -17.67 -0.53
N VAL A 252 -29.38 -18.33 -0.73
CA VAL A 252 -30.66 -17.86 -0.18
C VAL A 252 -30.59 -17.90 1.34
N ASP A 253 -30.94 -16.79 2.00
CA ASP A 253 -31.09 -16.77 3.46
C ASP A 253 -32.24 -17.72 3.87
N PRO A 254 -31.98 -18.75 4.69
CA PRO A 254 -33.00 -19.71 5.11
C PRO A 254 -34.14 -19.07 5.92
N LYS A 255 -33.97 -17.86 6.47
CA LYS A 255 -35.01 -17.11 7.19
C LYS A 255 -35.96 -16.35 6.24
N VAL A 256 -35.62 -16.23 4.96
CA VAL A 256 -36.44 -15.54 3.95
C VAL A 256 -37.36 -16.55 3.28
N THR A 257 -38.67 -16.43 3.55
CA THR A 257 -39.69 -17.38 3.06
C THR A 257 -40.06 -17.20 1.59
N SER A 258 -39.85 -16.02 1.02
CA SER A 258 -40.14 -15.72 -0.39
C SER A 258 -39.05 -14.83 -0.98
N PRO A 259 -37.87 -15.39 -1.31
CA PRO A 259 -36.77 -14.62 -1.86
C PRO A 259 -37.11 -14.14 -3.27
N ASP A 260 -36.60 -12.95 -3.62
CA ASP A 260 -36.67 -12.39 -4.97
C ASP A 260 -36.04 -13.33 -6.00
N ASP A 261 -36.59 -13.37 -7.21
CA ASP A 261 -36.13 -14.31 -8.25
C ASP A 261 -34.68 -14.04 -8.67
N LYS A 262 -34.21 -12.79 -8.63
CA LYS A 262 -32.81 -12.44 -8.84
C LYS A 262 -31.91 -13.13 -7.80
N ILE A 263 -32.32 -13.10 -6.53
CA ILE A 263 -31.58 -13.71 -5.42
C ILE A 263 -31.52 -15.22 -5.62
N LYS A 264 -32.64 -15.86 -5.95
CA LYS A 264 -32.67 -17.32 -6.24
C LYS A 264 -31.72 -17.68 -7.38
N LYS A 265 -31.80 -16.97 -8.50
CA LYS A 265 -30.93 -17.22 -9.66
C LYS A 265 -29.44 -17.08 -9.33
N CYS A 266 -29.06 -16.06 -8.56
CA CYS A 266 -27.68 -15.90 -8.11
C CYS A 266 -27.24 -16.97 -7.10
N ALA A 267 -28.14 -17.43 -6.24
CA ALA A 267 -27.89 -18.50 -5.28
C ALA A 267 -27.78 -19.90 -5.94
N GLU A 268 -28.48 -20.11 -7.06
CA GLU A 268 -28.51 -21.39 -7.79
C GLU A 268 -27.45 -21.47 -8.90
N ALA A 269 -26.98 -20.33 -9.41
CA ALA A 269 -25.99 -20.29 -10.49
C ALA A 269 -24.70 -21.06 -10.14
N THR A 270 -24.24 -21.89 -11.08
CA THR A 270 -23.00 -22.68 -10.94
C THR A 270 -21.83 -22.07 -11.69
N GLU A 271 -22.08 -21.08 -12.53
CA GLU A 271 -21.06 -20.37 -13.31
C GLU A 271 -21.37 -18.87 -13.28
N PHE A 272 -20.32 -18.06 -13.32
CA PHE A 272 -20.38 -16.61 -13.30
C PHE A 272 -19.34 -16.03 -14.27
N THR A 273 -19.65 -14.88 -14.83
CA THR A 273 -18.70 -14.01 -15.50
C THR A 273 -18.33 -12.88 -14.55
N PHE A 274 -17.04 -12.77 -14.23
CA PHE A 274 -16.47 -11.62 -13.55
C PHE A 274 -15.90 -10.67 -14.61
N GLU A 275 -16.41 -9.45 -14.62
CA GLU A 275 -15.91 -8.34 -15.43
C GLU A 275 -15.19 -7.33 -14.54
N LEU A 276 -13.96 -7.02 -14.92
CA LEU A 276 -13.22 -5.86 -14.45
C LEU A 276 -13.16 -4.86 -15.59
N LYS A 277 -13.90 -3.76 -15.47
CA LYS A 277 -13.88 -2.64 -16.41
C LYS A 277 -13.10 -1.48 -15.83
N ARG A 278 -12.27 -0.85 -16.66
CA ARG A 278 -11.50 0.34 -16.30
C ARG A 278 -11.73 1.45 -17.31
N SER A 279 -12.04 2.65 -16.80
CA SER A 279 -12.34 3.87 -17.56
C SER A 279 -11.35 4.98 -17.23
N GLU A 280 -11.16 5.93 -18.15
CA GLU A 280 -10.39 7.18 -17.97
C GLU A 280 -9.03 6.97 -17.30
N SER A 281 -8.24 6.02 -17.81
CA SER A 281 -7.08 5.49 -17.08
C SER A 281 -5.74 5.68 -17.78
N SER A 282 -4.68 5.72 -16.98
CA SER A 282 -3.29 5.66 -17.47
C SER A 282 -2.49 4.64 -16.68
N GLY A 283 -1.50 4.02 -17.33
CA GLY A 283 -0.62 3.02 -16.72
C GLY A 283 -1.31 1.70 -16.43
N ALA A 284 -0.66 0.59 -16.77
CA ALA A 284 -1.15 -0.73 -16.42
C ALA A 284 -0.88 -1.00 -14.92
N ILE A 285 -1.82 -1.60 -14.21
CA ILE A 285 -1.71 -1.82 -12.76
C ILE A 285 -1.71 -3.31 -12.46
N PRO A 286 -0.65 -3.86 -11.84
CA PRO A 286 -0.67 -5.24 -11.35
C PRO A 286 -1.81 -5.42 -10.34
N LEU A 287 -2.58 -6.51 -10.50
CA LEU A 287 -3.65 -6.86 -9.59
C LEU A 287 -3.59 -8.33 -9.18
N GLU A 288 -4.11 -8.61 -7.99
CA GLU A 288 -4.46 -9.95 -7.55
C GLU A 288 -5.97 -10.15 -7.66
N ILE A 289 -6.36 -11.37 -8.03
CA ILE A 289 -7.74 -11.84 -7.99
C ILE A 289 -7.77 -13.04 -7.05
N ARG A 290 -8.66 -13.03 -6.08
CA ARG A 290 -8.88 -14.15 -5.17
C ARG A 290 -10.31 -14.66 -5.33
N VAL A 291 -10.44 -15.94 -5.66
CA VAL A 291 -11.70 -16.66 -5.77
C VAL A 291 -11.82 -17.61 -4.60
N MET A 292 -12.92 -17.55 -3.87
CA MET A 292 -13.15 -18.40 -2.70
C MET A 292 -14.59 -18.87 -2.65
N GLU A 293 -14.77 -20.05 -2.08
CA GLU A 293 -16.07 -20.62 -1.76
C GLU A 293 -16.10 -21.00 -0.29
N GLU A 294 -17.06 -20.41 0.42
CA GLU A 294 -17.35 -20.76 1.80
C GLU A 294 -18.52 -21.74 1.83
N HIS A 295 -18.38 -22.83 2.57
CA HIS A 295 -19.43 -23.84 2.64
C HIS A 295 -20.72 -23.25 3.23
N PRO A 296 -21.91 -23.70 2.77
CA PRO A 296 -23.15 -23.30 3.41
C PRO A 296 -23.14 -23.67 4.90
N VAL A 297 -23.73 -22.80 5.71
CA VAL A 297 -23.89 -23.04 7.14
C VAL A 297 -24.95 -24.13 7.35
N LYS A 298 -24.56 -25.26 7.96
CA LYS A 298 -25.44 -26.41 8.20
C LYS A 298 -26.68 -26.07 9.05
N ASP A 299 -26.56 -25.08 9.95
CA ASP A 299 -27.63 -24.62 10.86
C ASP A 299 -27.87 -23.10 10.75
N GLY A 300 -27.84 -22.54 9.53
CA GLY A 300 -27.94 -21.08 9.32
C GLY A 300 -29.17 -20.42 9.95
N GLY A 301 -30.29 -21.15 10.04
CA GLY A 301 -31.52 -20.67 10.71
C GLY A 301 -31.35 -20.42 12.21
N ASN A 302 -30.43 -21.12 12.87
CA ASN A 302 -30.18 -21.03 14.32
C ASN A 302 -29.08 -20.02 14.67
N LEU A 303 -28.40 -19.44 13.67
CA LEU A 303 -27.42 -18.40 13.94
C LEU A 303 -28.09 -17.16 14.56
N PRO A 304 -27.39 -16.46 15.49
CA PRO A 304 -27.82 -15.15 15.97
C PRO A 304 -28.18 -14.21 14.82
N ALA A 305 -29.05 -13.24 15.10
CA ALA A 305 -29.28 -12.16 14.14
C ALA A 305 -27.93 -11.47 13.82
N GLY A 306 -27.70 -11.19 12.54
CA GLY A 306 -26.52 -10.44 12.13
C GLY A 306 -26.49 -9.05 12.78
N VAL A 307 -25.32 -8.41 12.73
CA VAL A 307 -25.16 -7.03 13.21
C VAL A 307 -26.03 -6.12 12.35
N SER A 308 -27.19 -5.71 12.88
CA SER A 308 -28.18 -4.92 12.15
C SER A 308 -27.80 -3.44 11.99
N LYS A 309 -26.88 -2.96 12.84
CA LYS A 309 -26.36 -1.59 12.78
C LYS A 309 -24.95 -1.54 13.36
N VAL A 310 -23.98 -1.13 12.54
CA VAL A 310 -22.65 -0.76 13.05
C VAL A 310 -22.79 0.58 13.78
N PRO A 311 -22.34 0.71 15.04
CA PRO A 311 -22.32 2.00 15.73
C PRO A 311 -21.53 3.00 14.89
N LYS A 312 -22.14 4.16 14.57
CA LYS A 312 -21.42 5.24 13.88
C LYS A 312 -20.38 5.81 14.86
N ASN A 313 -19.24 6.25 14.33
CA ASN A 313 -18.05 6.84 15.01
C ASN A 313 -18.32 8.03 15.96
N THR A 314 -19.56 8.31 16.33
CA THR A 314 -19.99 9.43 17.17
C THR A 314 -20.88 9.00 18.34
N SER A 315 -21.13 7.70 18.57
CA SER A 315 -21.88 7.32 19.76
C SER A 315 -20.97 7.46 20.98
N GLU A 316 -21.26 8.40 21.88
CA GLU A 316 -20.62 8.52 23.21
C GLU A 316 -20.67 7.21 24.03
N THR A 317 -21.47 6.24 23.58
CA THR A 317 -21.65 4.92 24.17
C THR A 317 -20.63 3.87 23.72
N THR A 318 -19.86 4.11 22.65
CA THR A 318 -18.87 3.13 22.15
C THR A 318 -17.48 3.60 22.54
N LYS A 319 -16.96 3.05 23.64
CA LYS A 319 -15.55 3.23 24.04
C LYS A 319 -14.69 2.22 23.30
N SER A 320 -13.48 2.63 22.91
CA SER A 320 -12.46 1.72 22.42
C SER A 320 -12.33 0.55 23.41
N PRO A 321 -12.44 -0.72 22.96
CA PRO A 321 -12.22 -1.88 23.84
C PRO A 321 -10.76 -2.04 24.25
N ALA A 322 -9.88 -1.11 23.83
CA ALA A 322 -8.49 -1.05 24.25
C ALA A 322 -8.40 -1.14 25.77
N SER A 323 -7.90 -2.28 26.23
CA SER A 323 -7.67 -2.60 27.63
C SER A 323 -6.24 -3.11 27.79
N GLY A 324 -5.57 -2.67 28.85
CA GLY A 324 -4.19 -3.05 29.14
C GLY A 324 -3.12 -2.31 28.32
N LYS A 325 -1.87 -2.72 28.52
CA LYS A 325 -0.69 -2.12 27.87
C LYS A 325 -0.62 -2.60 26.42
N PRO A 326 -0.55 -1.71 25.42
CA PRO A 326 -0.50 -2.12 24.02
C PRO A 326 0.75 -2.94 23.73
N LYS A 327 0.58 -3.97 22.89
CA LYS A 327 1.69 -4.71 22.30
C LYS A 327 2.15 -4.03 21.03
N GLU A 328 3.44 -3.65 20.99
CA GLU A 328 4.09 -3.13 19.78
C GLU A 328 4.11 -4.21 18.69
N VAL A 329 3.60 -3.85 17.51
CA VAL A 329 3.52 -4.72 16.34
C VAL A 329 3.89 -3.94 15.07
N ILE A 330 4.25 -4.70 14.03
CA ILE A 330 4.49 -4.17 12.68
C ILE A 330 3.44 -4.84 11.79
N GLY A 331 2.56 -4.05 11.18
CA GLY A 331 1.57 -4.56 10.23
C GLY A 331 2.22 -5.06 8.93
N GLY A 332 1.46 -5.84 8.17
CA GLY A 332 1.84 -6.26 6.83
C GLY A 332 1.76 -5.12 5.82
N LEU A 333 2.29 -5.34 4.62
CA LEU A 333 2.29 -4.36 3.52
C LEU A 333 1.24 -4.66 2.44
N SER A 334 0.54 -5.79 2.58
CA SER A 334 -0.51 -6.29 1.71
C SER A 334 -1.41 -7.26 2.49
N PHE A 335 -2.44 -7.79 1.83
CA PHE A 335 -3.27 -8.85 2.41
C PHE A 335 -2.51 -10.18 2.58
N ASN A 336 -1.50 -10.44 1.75
CA ASN A 336 -0.74 -11.70 1.80
C ASN A 336 0.12 -11.82 3.04
N ASP A 337 0.68 -10.70 3.50
CA ASP A 337 1.56 -10.60 4.65
C ASP A 337 0.91 -9.83 5.82
N ALA A 338 -0.39 -9.55 5.75
CA ALA A 338 -1.15 -8.93 6.82
C ALA A 338 -0.94 -9.69 8.13
N LEU A 339 -0.55 -8.95 9.17
CA LEU A 339 -0.28 -9.53 10.48
C LEU A 339 -1.59 -10.02 11.10
N GLU A 340 -1.63 -11.30 11.46
CA GLU A 340 -2.78 -11.86 12.17
C GLU A 340 -2.82 -11.35 13.61
N LEU A 341 -3.93 -10.70 13.97
CA LEU A 341 -4.20 -10.20 15.31
C LEU A 341 -5.27 -11.07 15.98
N LYS A 342 -4.98 -11.48 17.21
CA LYS A 342 -5.98 -12.03 18.13
C LYS A 342 -6.67 -10.90 18.90
N PRO A 343 -7.83 -11.12 19.53
CA PRO A 343 -8.45 -10.12 20.40
C PRO A 343 -7.44 -9.53 21.40
N GLY A 344 -7.30 -8.20 21.44
CA GLY A 344 -6.33 -7.50 22.28
C GLY A 344 -6.04 -6.06 21.85
N THR A 345 -5.11 -5.41 22.57
CA THR A 345 -4.69 -4.02 22.34
C THR A 345 -3.30 -3.98 21.72
N TYR A 346 -3.16 -3.29 20.60
CA TYR A 346 -1.93 -3.23 19.81
C TYR A 346 -1.55 -1.79 19.49
N GLN A 347 -0.26 -1.55 19.30
CA GLN A 347 0.27 -0.27 18.84
C GLN A 347 1.18 -0.50 17.64
N THR A 348 1.03 0.35 16.63
CA THR A 348 1.90 0.43 15.47
C THR A 348 2.22 1.88 15.18
N LYS A 349 3.40 2.14 14.60
CA LYS A 349 3.80 3.48 14.18
C LYS A 349 3.59 3.64 12.69
N LEU A 350 2.64 4.50 12.34
CA LEU A 350 2.41 4.94 10.97
C LEU A 350 3.33 6.11 10.62
N ILE A 351 3.57 6.33 9.33
CA ILE A 351 3.93 7.65 8.82
C ILE A 351 2.99 8.07 7.72
N SER A 352 3.06 9.35 7.38
CA SER A 352 2.44 9.91 6.19
C SER A 352 2.69 9.03 4.96
N GLY A 353 1.59 8.67 4.28
CA GLY A 353 1.59 7.82 3.10
C GLY A 353 1.74 6.30 3.31
N GLU A 354 1.82 5.82 4.55
CA GLU A 354 1.87 4.39 4.82
C GLU A 354 0.48 3.79 5.02
N THR A 355 0.22 2.69 4.33
CA THR A 355 -0.88 1.75 4.66
C THR A 355 -0.28 0.51 5.31
N VAL A 356 -0.85 0.08 6.44
CA VAL A 356 -0.47 -1.16 7.12
C VAL A 356 -1.66 -2.10 7.19
N PHE A 357 -1.42 -3.39 7.02
CA PHE A 357 -2.46 -4.41 6.97
C PHE A 357 -2.41 -5.33 8.17
N PHE A 358 -3.58 -5.52 8.77
CA PHE A 358 -3.83 -6.50 9.82
C PHE A 358 -4.96 -7.42 9.36
N LYS A 359 -4.96 -8.66 9.83
CA LYS A 359 -6.05 -9.61 9.59
C LYS A 359 -6.49 -10.26 10.87
N THR A 360 -7.75 -10.67 10.91
CA THR A 360 -8.30 -11.52 11.97
C THR A 360 -9.32 -12.44 11.34
N LYS A 361 -9.55 -13.61 11.95
CA LYS A 361 -10.56 -14.56 11.51
C LYS A 361 -11.84 -14.33 12.31
N ILE A 362 -12.97 -14.22 11.63
CA ILE A 362 -14.30 -14.12 12.23
C ILE A 362 -15.10 -15.35 11.79
N ASP A 363 -15.44 -16.23 12.71
CA ASP A 363 -16.22 -17.44 12.40
C ASP A 363 -17.73 -17.14 12.32
N TYR A 364 -18.50 -18.05 11.72
CA TYR A 364 -19.97 -17.93 11.64
C TYR A 364 -20.61 -17.65 13.01
N GLY A 365 -21.51 -16.66 13.05
CA GLY A 365 -22.19 -16.25 14.28
C GLY A 365 -21.36 -15.35 15.20
N GLN A 366 -20.10 -15.04 14.87
CA GLN A 366 -19.29 -14.07 15.59
C GLN A 366 -19.43 -12.66 14.98
N SER A 367 -19.13 -11.66 15.79
CA SER A 367 -18.94 -10.28 15.36
C SER A 367 -17.64 -9.73 15.94
N ALA A 368 -16.99 -8.83 15.21
CA ALA A 368 -15.77 -8.15 15.67
C ALA A 368 -16.03 -6.64 15.76
N ILE A 369 -15.36 -6.00 16.72
CA ILE A 369 -15.33 -4.56 16.88
C ILE A 369 -13.87 -4.13 16.74
N PHE A 370 -13.62 -3.24 15.78
CA PHE A 370 -12.31 -2.63 15.56
C PHE A 370 -12.39 -1.18 16.01
N ALA A 371 -11.47 -0.77 16.89
CA ALA A 371 -11.30 0.62 17.27
C ALA A 371 -9.86 1.02 16.96
N THR A 372 -9.70 2.20 16.37
CA THR A 372 -8.40 2.80 16.14
C THR A 372 -8.40 4.13 16.89
N ASP A 373 -7.56 4.22 17.91
CA ASP A 373 -7.28 5.48 18.56
C ASP A 373 -6.25 6.23 17.71
N GLY A 374 -6.53 7.50 17.38
CA GLY A 374 -5.74 8.30 16.45
C GLY A 374 -4.27 8.38 16.85
N PRO A 375 -3.36 8.63 15.88
CA PRO A 375 -1.94 8.72 16.17
C PRO A 375 -1.69 9.89 17.12
N ASP A 376 -0.86 9.68 18.13
CA ASP A 376 -0.30 10.75 18.96
C ASP A 376 0.66 11.59 18.08
N PRO A 377 0.31 12.83 17.71
CA PRO A 377 1.13 13.63 16.81
C PRO A 377 2.41 14.05 17.53
N SER A 378 3.50 13.35 17.23
CA SER A 378 4.85 13.77 17.60
C SER A 378 5.66 14.04 16.34
N PRO A 379 6.05 15.30 16.05
CA PRO A 379 5.91 16.51 16.87
C PRO A 379 4.51 17.17 16.82
N VAL A 380 4.32 18.14 17.72
CA VAL A 380 3.14 19.03 17.83
C VAL A 380 2.87 19.71 16.49
N LEU A 381 1.60 19.72 16.07
CA LEU A 381 1.14 20.46 14.90
C LEU A 381 1.24 21.96 15.20
N ASP A 382 2.16 22.67 14.52
CA ASP A 382 2.50 24.06 14.83
C ASP A 382 1.55 25.07 14.15
N SER A 383 0.69 24.62 13.21
CA SER A 383 -0.22 25.47 12.42
C SER A 383 -1.68 24.99 12.43
N ILE A 384 -2.62 25.93 12.35
CA ILE A 384 -4.08 25.69 12.21
C ILE A 384 -4.48 24.94 10.92
N ASN A 385 -3.55 24.75 9.98
CA ASN A 385 -3.78 24.04 8.71
C ASN A 385 -3.12 22.66 8.66
N ASP A 386 -2.42 22.24 9.71
CA ASP A 386 -1.78 20.93 9.74
C ASP A 386 -2.81 19.91 10.24
N TYR A 387 -3.28 19.02 9.37
CA TYR A 387 -4.20 17.94 9.73
C TYR A 387 -3.59 16.58 9.38
N ILE A 388 -3.87 15.57 10.22
CA ILE A 388 -3.53 14.17 9.95
C ILE A 388 -4.83 13.45 9.62
N ASN A 389 -4.94 12.94 8.40
CA ASN A 389 -6.02 12.04 8.02
C ASN A 389 -5.58 10.59 8.24
N VAL A 390 -6.31 9.87 9.08
CA VAL A 390 -6.19 8.41 9.21
C VAL A 390 -7.48 7.79 8.69
N ALA A 391 -7.38 7.15 7.53
CA ALA A 391 -8.47 6.35 7.00
C ALA A 391 -8.31 4.90 7.46
N THR A 392 -9.39 4.32 7.98
CA THR A 392 -9.45 2.89 8.30
C THR A 392 -10.42 2.24 7.34
N HIS A 393 -9.97 1.15 6.72
CA HIS A 393 -10.77 0.35 5.81
C HIS A 393 -10.84 -1.07 6.35
N VAL A 394 -12.05 -1.62 6.39
CA VAL A 394 -12.28 -3.03 6.70
C VAL A 394 -12.60 -3.72 5.40
N TYR A 395 -11.83 -4.76 5.11
CA TYR A 395 -12.02 -5.62 3.95
C TYR A 395 -12.34 -7.02 4.46
N ALA A 396 -13.24 -7.72 3.78
CA ALA A 396 -13.48 -9.15 3.96
C ALA A 396 -13.15 -9.88 2.64
N PRO A 397 -11.86 -9.95 2.27
CA PRO A 397 -11.41 -10.62 1.05
C PRO A 397 -11.25 -12.13 1.27
N ASP A 398 -11.86 -12.67 2.35
CA ASP A 398 -12.05 -14.06 2.71
C ASP A 398 -13.50 -14.52 2.43
#